data_AF-A0A182JEX7-F1
#
_entry.id   AF-A0A182JEX7-F1
#
_cell.length_a   1.000
_cell.length_b   1.000
_cell.length_c   1.000
_cell.angle_alpha   90.00
_cell.angle_beta   90.00
_cell.angle_gamma   90.00
#
_symmetry.space_group_name_H-M   'P 1'
#
loop_
_entity.id
_entity.type
_entity.pdbx_description
1 polymer ?
#
loop_
_entity_poly.entity_id
_entity_poly.type
_entity_poly.pdbx_seq_one_letter_code
_entity_poly.pdbx_strand_id
1 'polypeptide(L)'
;MRTHKLEGTLKNRLLIRYRLRQAVDNSTINGMKYLGSRCNRYGRSFWVLVLCGSFASMVTILLFTIDTYDETISVSPDTSYLRWNSTFPAISICYSKGRTGLISSFLKEYWKASNFTPTKK
;
A
#
# COMPACT_ATOMS: atom_id res chain seq x y z
N MET A 1 -50.66 31.23 -27.41
CA MET A 1 -50.29 29.98 -26.70
C MET A 1 -48.79 29.62 -26.73
N ARG A 2 -48.03 29.88 -27.82
CA ARG A 2 -46.58 29.56 -27.87
C ARG A 2 -45.68 30.40 -26.94
N THR A 3 -46.07 31.64 -26.64
CA THR A 3 -45.29 32.59 -25.82
C THR A 3 -45.17 32.17 -24.35
N HIS A 4 -46.25 31.69 -23.72
CA HIS A 4 -46.23 31.22 -22.33
C HIS A 4 -45.33 29.98 -22.12
N LYS A 5 -45.25 29.08 -23.11
CA LYS A 5 -44.40 27.88 -23.04
C LYS A 5 -42.91 28.23 -23.11
N LEU A 6 -42.55 29.22 -23.94
CA LEU A 6 -41.20 29.76 -24.03
C LEU A 6 -40.79 30.48 -22.74
N GLU A 7 -41.69 31.28 -22.17
CA GLU A 7 -41.44 32.02 -20.93
C GLU A 7 -41.19 31.08 -19.74
N GLY A 8 -41.97 30.01 -19.61
CA GLY A 8 -41.76 28.98 -18.57
C GLY A 8 -40.43 28.23 -18.73
N THR A 9 -40.02 27.94 -19.97
CA THR A 9 -38.75 27.25 -20.25
C THR A 9 -37.54 28.13 -19.91
N LEU A 10 -37.64 29.43 -20.20
CA LEU A 10 -36.61 30.42 -19.86
C LEU A 10 -36.45 30.59 -18.36
N LYS A 11 -37.57 30.73 -17.62
CA LYS A 11 -37.57 30.82 -16.15
C LYS A 11 -36.91 29.58 -15.53
N ASN A 12 -37.25 28.38 -15.99
CA ASN A 12 -36.63 27.14 -15.50
C ASN A 12 -35.11 27.09 -15.74
N ARG A 13 -34.64 27.49 -16.93
CA ARG A 13 -33.19 27.51 -17.21
C ARG A 13 -32.43 28.49 -16.32
N LEU A 14 -33.00 29.67 -16.06
CA LEU A 14 -32.40 30.65 -15.16
C LEU A 14 -32.36 30.14 -13.71
N LEU A 15 -33.44 29.50 -13.26
CA LEU A 15 -33.56 28.95 -11.92
C LEU A 15 -32.58 27.79 -11.68
N ILE A 16 -32.40 26.91 -12.67
CA ILE A 16 -31.40 25.82 -12.63
C ILE A 16 -29.99 26.41 -12.53
N ARG A 17 -29.66 27.42 -13.35
CA ARG A 17 -28.34 28.07 -13.32
C ARG A 17 -28.05 28.74 -12.00
N TYR A 18 -29.06 29.39 -11.41
CA TYR A 18 -28.95 30.01 -10.09
C TYR A 18 -28.66 28.98 -9.01
N ARG A 19 -29.45 27.88 -8.97
CA ARG A 19 -29.25 26.79 -8.00
C ARG A 19 -27.88 26.12 -8.13
N LEU A 20 -27.44 25.85 -9.37
CA LEU A 20 -26.12 25.28 -9.61
C LEU A 20 -25.00 26.20 -9.13
N ARG A 21 -25.11 27.51 -9.38
CA ARG A 21 -24.12 28.48 -8.88
C ARG A 21 -24.09 28.51 -7.36
N GLN A 22 -25.26 28.53 -6.71
CA GLN A 22 -25.35 28.52 -5.26
C GLN A 22 -24.77 27.23 -4.64
N ALA A 23 -25.00 26.07 -5.26
CA ALA A 23 -24.41 24.81 -4.83
C ALA A 23 -22.89 24.78 -4.99
N VAL A 24 -22.38 25.34 -6.09
CA VAL A 24 -20.95 25.42 -6.38
C VAL A 24 -20.23 26.38 -5.43
N ASP A 25 -20.84 27.52 -5.11
CA ASP A 25 -20.28 28.54 -4.23
C ASP A 25 -20.28 28.11 -2.74
N ASN A 26 -21.25 27.28 -2.33
CA ASN A 26 -21.38 26.75 -0.97
C ASN A 26 -20.73 25.37 -0.77
N SER A 27 -20.00 24.85 -1.76
CA SER A 27 -19.35 23.55 -1.63
C SER A 27 -18.04 23.63 -0.86
N THR A 28 -17.72 22.55 -0.16
CA THR A 28 -16.42 22.31 0.49
C THR A 28 -15.36 21.80 -0.48
N ILE A 29 -15.73 21.49 -1.74
CA ILE A 29 -14.79 20.99 -2.75
C ILE A 29 -13.91 22.14 -3.23
N ASN A 30 -12.61 22.00 -2.99
CA ASN A 30 -11.61 22.95 -3.44
C ASN A 30 -11.67 23.13 -4.95
N GLY A 31 -11.60 24.37 -5.43
CA GLY A 31 -11.61 24.68 -6.85
C GLY A 31 -12.99 24.83 -7.49
N MET A 32 -14.06 24.28 -6.88
CA MET A 32 -15.41 24.37 -7.45
C MET A 32 -15.90 25.82 -7.59
N LYS A 33 -15.60 26.69 -6.62
CA LYS A 33 -15.93 28.13 -6.65
C LYS A 33 -15.50 28.85 -7.95
N TYR A 34 -14.40 28.40 -8.59
CA TYR A 34 -13.91 29.01 -9.83
C TYR A 34 -14.75 28.63 -11.07
N LEU A 35 -15.59 27.59 -10.97
CA LEU A 35 -16.57 27.23 -12.00
C LEU A 35 -17.77 28.19 -12.00
N GLY A 36 -18.17 28.71 -10.83
CA GLY A 36 -19.28 29.64 -10.65
C GLY A 36 -18.93 31.09 -10.96
N SER A 37 -17.70 31.49 -10.62
CA SER A 37 -17.19 32.87 -10.69
C SER A 37 -17.18 33.47 -12.12
N ARG A 38 -17.10 34.80 -12.23
CA ARG A 38 -17.05 35.55 -13.50
C ARG A 38 -15.68 35.47 -14.20
N CYS A 39 -15.03 34.31 -14.16
CA CYS A 39 -13.78 34.09 -14.90
C CYS A 39 -14.01 34.04 -16.41
N ASN A 40 -12.97 34.44 -17.14
CA ASN A 40 -12.89 34.33 -18.59
C ASN A 40 -13.07 32.86 -19.02
N ARG A 41 -13.55 32.60 -20.24
CA ARG A 41 -13.87 31.22 -20.70
C ARG A 41 -12.69 30.26 -20.54
N TYR A 42 -11.48 30.71 -20.83
CA TYR A 42 -10.25 29.93 -20.65
C TYR A 42 -9.97 29.57 -19.19
N GLY A 43 -10.16 30.52 -18.26
CA GLY A 43 -9.97 30.27 -16.84
C GLY A 43 -10.94 29.22 -16.31
N ARG A 44 -12.20 29.23 -16.77
CA ARG A 44 -13.17 28.18 -16.45
C ARG A 44 -12.74 26.83 -16.98
N SER A 45 -12.33 26.74 -18.25
CA SER A 45 -11.87 25.48 -18.84
C SER A 45 -10.65 24.93 -18.12
N PHE A 46 -9.70 25.78 -17.72
CA PHE A 46 -8.55 25.38 -16.90
C PHE A 46 -8.99 24.71 -15.59
N TRP A 47 -9.92 25.34 -14.84
CA TRP A 47 -10.41 24.77 -13.59
C TRP A 47 -11.22 23.49 -13.76
N VAL A 48 -11.97 23.35 -14.86
CA VAL A 48 -12.62 22.08 -15.21
C VAL A 48 -11.58 20.98 -15.40
N LEU A 49 -10.52 21.24 -16.16
CA LEU A 49 -9.46 20.27 -16.40
C LEU A 49 -8.73 19.88 -15.11
N VAL A 50 -8.43 20.85 -14.24
CA VAL A 50 -7.78 20.59 -12.94
C VAL A 50 -8.68 19.74 -12.04
N LEU A 51 -9.97 20.05 -11.96
CA LEU A 51 -10.93 19.28 -11.14
C LEU A 51 -11.10 17.85 -11.68
N CYS A 52 -11.28 17.69 -12.99
CA CYS A 52 -11.36 16.37 -13.60
C CYS A 52 -10.08 15.57 -13.42
N GLY A 53 -8.92 16.20 -13.59
CA GLY A 53 -7.61 15.56 -13.38
C GLY A 53 -7.42 15.12 -11.93
N SER A 54 -7.76 15.96 -10.96
CA SER A 54 -7.69 15.62 -9.54
C SER A 54 -8.66 14.49 -9.15
N PHE A 55 -9.85 14.47 -9.74
CA PHE A 55 -10.81 13.39 -9.48
C PHE A 55 -10.33 12.08 -10.09
N ALA A 56 -9.82 12.12 -11.32
CA ALA A 56 -9.25 10.94 -11.98
C ALA A 56 -8.05 10.38 -11.21
N SER A 57 -7.11 11.24 -10.77
CA SER A 57 -5.96 10.79 -9.99
C SER A 57 -6.36 10.18 -8.65
N MET A 58 -7.33 10.78 -7.95
CA MET A 58 -7.88 10.24 -6.71
C MET A 58 -8.45 8.82 -6.93
N VAL A 59 -9.25 8.63 -7.98
CA VAL A 59 -9.83 7.32 -8.31
C VAL A 59 -8.75 6.30 -8.64
N THR A 60 -7.75 6.66 -9.45
CA THR A 60 -6.64 5.76 -9.80
C THR A 60 -5.84 5.33 -8.56
N ILE A 61 -5.52 6.26 -7.66
CA ILE A 61 -4.79 5.97 -6.43
C ILE A 61 -5.61 5.05 -5.52
N LEU A 62 -6.92 5.31 -5.38
CA LEU A 62 -7.82 4.45 -4.61
C LEU A 62 -7.86 3.03 -5.15
N LEU A 63 -7.99 2.85 -6.47
CA LEU A 63 -7.99 1.53 -7.09
C LEU A 63 -6.66 0.81 -6.85
N PHE A 64 -5.54 1.50 -7.04
CA PHE A 64 -4.21 0.93 -6.79
C PHE A 64 -4.00 0.53 -5.32
N THR A 65 -4.49 1.36 -4.39
CA THR A 65 -4.40 1.08 -2.95
C THR A 65 -5.21 -0.15 -2.56
N ILE A 66 -6.41 -0.32 -3.14
CA ILE A 66 -7.24 -1.50 -2.91
C ILE A 66 -6.56 -2.76 -3.44
N ASP A 67 -5.97 -2.69 -4.63
CA ASP A 67 -5.26 -3.81 -5.26
C ASP A 67 -4.02 -4.22 -4.45
N THR A 68 -3.28 -3.24 -3.94
CA THR A 68 -2.03 -3.45 -3.18
C THR A 68 -2.26 -3.81 -1.70
N TYR A 69 -3.50 -3.70 -1.20
CA TYR A 69 -3.81 -3.84 0.22
C TYR A 69 -3.45 -5.24 0.78
N ASP A 70 -3.64 -6.29 -0.02
CA ASP A 70 -3.45 -7.68 0.45
C ASP A 70 -2.00 -8.18 0.27
N GLU A 71 -1.21 -7.55 -0.59
CA GLU A 71 0.13 -8.03 -0.97
C GLU A 71 1.28 -7.43 -0.14
N THR A 72 1.01 -6.46 0.75
CA THR A 72 2.06 -5.71 1.44
C THR A 72 2.45 -6.32 2.80
N ILE A 73 3.24 -7.41 2.76
CA ILE A 73 3.90 -7.93 3.95
C ILE A 73 5.23 -7.19 4.13
N SER A 74 5.31 -6.29 5.12
CA SER A 74 6.58 -5.63 5.49
C SER A 74 7.35 -6.49 6.50
N VAL A 75 8.41 -7.17 6.04
CA VAL A 75 9.32 -7.89 6.94
C VAL A 75 10.41 -6.93 7.38
N SER A 76 10.29 -6.40 8.60
CA SER A 76 11.36 -5.63 9.25
C SER A 76 12.16 -6.56 10.15
N PRO A 77 13.39 -6.94 9.79
CA PRO A 77 14.21 -7.76 10.67
C PRO A 77 14.66 -6.91 11.87
N ASP A 78 14.18 -7.26 13.06
CA ASP A 78 14.68 -6.68 14.30
C ASP A 78 16.13 -7.13 14.53
N THR A 79 17.07 -6.18 14.52
CA THR A 79 18.49 -6.40 14.84
C THR A 79 18.80 -6.10 16.30
N SER A 80 17.83 -6.30 17.21
CA SER A 80 18.00 -6.04 18.63
C SER A 80 18.89 -7.10 19.30
N TYR A 81 20.20 -6.95 19.17
CA TYR A 81 21.22 -7.84 19.73
C TYR A 81 21.37 -7.78 21.26
N LEU A 82 20.50 -7.06 21.98
CA LEU A 82 20.68 -6.82 23.43
C LEU A 82 20.41 -8.07 24.30
N ARG A 83 19.70 -9.08 23.79
CA ARG A 83 19.40 -10.35 24.50
C ARG A 83 19.52 -11.58 23.59
N TRP A 84 20.66 -11.73 22.90
CA TRP A 84 20.88 -12.93 22.09
C TRP A 84 21.12 -14.16 23.01
N ASN A 85 20.07 -14.95 23.27
CA ASN A 85 20.25 -16.34 23.71
C ASN A 85 20.23 -17.20 22.44
N SER A 86 21.30 -17.13 21.65
CA SER A 86 21.39 -17.90 20.42
C SER A 86 21.71 -19.34 20.77
N THR A 87 20.76 -20.22 20.46
CA THR A 87 21.01 -21.66 20.45
C THR A 87 22.09 -21.94 19.42
N PHE A 88 23.20 -22.55 19.85
CA PHE A 88 24.26 -22.96 18.95
C PHE A 88 23.67 -23.92 17.89
N PRO A 89 23.85 -23.66 16.58
CA PRO A 89 23.22 -24.47 15.55
C PRO A 89 23.82 -25.88 15.53
N ALA A 90 23.03 -26.85 15.08
CA ALA A 90 23.53 -28.20 14.86
C ALA A 90 24.55 -28.19 13.70
N ILE A 91 25.83 -28.43 14.01
CA ILE A 91 26.89 -28.54 13.02
C ILE A 91 26.97 -29.99 12.56
N SER A 92 26.71 -30.25 11.28
CA SER A 92 26.93 -31.55 10.64
C SER A 92 28.22 -31.50 9.82
N ILE A 93 29.19 -32.34 10.18
CA ILE A 93 30.48 -32.44 9.47
C ILE A 93 30.48 -33.72 8.65
N CYS A 94 30.65 -33.59 7.33
CA CYS A 94 30.84 -34.72 6.43
C CYS A 94 32.30 -34.80 5.98
N TYR A 95 32.94 -35.95 6.13
CA TYR A 95 34.29 -36.17 5.63
C TYR A 95 34.28 -36.48 4.13
N SER A 96 35.25 -35.93 3.41
CA SER A 96 35.44 -36.24 1.98
C SER A 96 35.71 -37.74 1.76
N LYS A 97 35.12 -38.29 0.69
CA LYS A 97 35.09 -39.72 0.36
C LYS A 97 36.52 -40.25 0.21
N GLY A 98 36.97 -41.08 1.17
CA GLY A 98 38.28 -41.75 1.12
C GLY A 98 39.06 -41.81 2.44
N ARG A 99 38.63 -41.14 3.51
CA ARG A 99 39.31 -41.10 4.82
C ARG A 99 38.56 -41.80 5.97
N THR A 100 37.69 -42.75 5.66
CA THR A 100 36.76 -43.37 6.62
C THR A 100 37.39 -44.40 7.56
N GLY A 101 38.42 -45.14 7.11
CA GLY A 101 39.02 -46.22 7.91
C GLY A 101 39.69 -45.76 9.21
N LEU A 102 40.71 -44.91 9.10
CA LEU A 102 41.53 -44.41 10.23
C LEU A 102 40.75 -43.58 11.25
N ILE A 103 39.76 -42.81 10.78
CA ILE A 103 38.95 -41.97 11.67
C ILE A 103 37.91 -42.80 12.41
N SER A 104 37.35 -43.85 11.78
CA SER A 104 36.42 -44.75 12.47
C SER A 104 37.07 -45.50 13.63
N SER A 105 38.34 -45.90 13.49
CA SER A 105 39.10 -46.52 14.59
C SER A 105 39.41 -45.50 15.68
N PHE A 106 39.89 -44.29 15.31
CA PHE A 106 40.15 -43.22 16.26
C PHE A 106 38.90 -42.81 17.04
N LEU A 107 37.76 -42.62 16.36
CA LEU A 107 36.50 -42.25 17.00
C LEU A 107 35.97 -43.37 17.90
N LYS A 108 36.12 -44.64 17.52
CA LYS A 108 35.77 -45.78 18.38
C LYS A 108 36.61 -45.82 19.64
N GLU A 109 37.91 -45.58 19.53
CA GLU A 109 38.82 -45.49 20.69
C GLU A 109 38.46 -44.30 21.58
N TYR A 110 38.25 -43.13 20.99
CA TYR A 110 37.87 -41.91 21.70
C TYR A 110 36.51 -42.06 22.39
N TRP A 111 35.51 -42.67 21.74
CA TRP A 111 34.20 -42.97 22.35
C TRP A 111 34.30 -43.93 23.52
N LYS A 112 35.13 -44.97 23.39
CA LYS A 112 35.38 -45.94 24.47
C LYS A 112 36.09 -45.29 25.65
N ALA A 113 36.99 -44.34 25.39
CA ALA A 113 37.73 -43.61 26.44
C ALA A 113 36.88 -42.53 27.12
N SER A 114 35.95 -41.91 26.41
CA SER A 114 35.24 -40.71 26.89
C SER A 114 33.98 -40.98 27.73
N ASN A 115 33.54 -42.23 27.91
CA ASN A 115 32.48 -42.67 28.85
C ASN A 115 31.30 -41.68 29.01
N PHE A 116 30.80 -41.13 27.91
CA PHE A 116 29.58 -40.33 27.90
C PHE A 116 28.36 -41.26 27.82
N THR A 117 28.18 -42.12 28.84
CA THR A 117 26.86 -42.69 29.10
C THR A 117 26.08 -41.66 29.91
N PRO A 118 24.95 -41.13 29.40
CA PRO A 118 24.07 -40.35 30.26
C PRO A 118 23.59 -41.27 31.38
N THR A 119 23.82 -40.86 32.62
CA THR A 119 23.25 -41.52 33.79
C THR A 119 21.73 -41.51 33.61
N LYS A 120 21.13 -42.69 33.41
CA LYS A 120 19.68 -42.85 33.48
C LYS A 120 19.27 -42.46 34.91
N LYS A 121 18.54 -41.35 35.03
CA LYS A 121 17.71 -41.08 36.23
C LYS A 121 16.55 -42.05 36.27
#